data_AF-A0A969V1E3-F1
#
_entry.id   AF-A0A969V1E3-F1
#
_cell.length_a   1.000
_cell.length_b   1.000
_cell.length_c   1.000
_cell.angle_alpha   90.00
_cell.angle_beta   90.00
_cell.angle_gamma   90.00
#
_symmetry.space_group_name_H-M   'P 1'
#
loop_
_entity.id
_entity.type
_entity.pdbx_description
1 polymer ?
#
loop_
_entity_poly.entity_id
_entity_poly.type
_entity_poly.pdbx_seq_one_letter_code
_entity_poly.pdbx_strand_id
1 'polypeptide(L)'
;MSEVASPIYSGQFPVIQAIAQHIERAGQSQLSGSLNFDTVHIPRLRLFFVMGRLIWASGGQHRFRRWRRLLMQFCPGAIASSQYFSTVPYGPCWEYQILSKLIDENHLSREMARNLICHNITEVLFDTVQASRLIERFSCTEDEPLTPQETITLLPLDDLLKPLEQQWQSWCDARLGQYSPNLSPVLEQPERLRSRVSANHYDKLEKLLKGQYSLRELAGVMRQDLTQLSLTLVSYEQQGWIKLLATDDLALPAHIASPQLNPTKKTLRGPIRTAAMKAEEASKPLVLCVDDNEKICQQLGEVIESAGYRYLGLQDSVKALQMAIEQKPSLIFVDLVMPVIGGYELCSQLRRISAFKETPLVILTANDSVLDRMRGKMAGANAYLAKPATTEQILGLLDRWLPLKK
;
A
#
# COMPACT_ATOMS: atom_id res chain seq x y z
N MET A 1 -37.37 25.59 26.13
CA MET A 1 -36.95 26.13 24.83
C MET A 1 -35.66 26.88 25.05
N SER A 2 -34.52 26.23 24.83
CA SER A 2 -33.20 26.84 24.87
C SER A 2 -32.54 26.55 23.53
N GLU A 3 -32.55 27.54 22.65
CA GLU A 3 -31.76 27.57 21.42
C GLU A 3 -30.28 27.41 21.80
N VAL A 4 -29.73 26.24 21.53
CA VAL A 4 -28.28 26.08 21.45
C VAL A 4 -27.88 26.65 20.09
N ALA A 5 -27.37 27.88 20.12
CA ALA A 5 -26.78 28.53 18.97
C ALA A 5 -25.72 27.60 18.35
N SER A 6 -25.97 27.15 17.12
CA SER A 6 -24.97 26.44 16.31
C SER A 6 -23.88 27.45 15.91
N PRO A 7 -22.59 27.14 16.04
CA PRO A 7 -21.55 28.04 15.56
C PRO A 7 -21.63 28.08 14.04
N ILE A 8 -22.10 29.19 13.48
CA ILE A 8 -22.05 29.44 12.04
C ILE A 8 -20.56 29.64 11.69
N TYR A 9 -19.90 28.59 11.21
CA TYR A 9 -18.51 28.65 10.72
C TYR A 9 -18.44 29.57 9.50
N SER A 10 -17.86 30.75 9.66
CA SER A 10 -17.65 31.75 8.61
C SER A 10 -16.28 31.58 7.92
N GLY A 11 -15.98 30.41 7.37
CA GLY A 11 -14.69 30.08 6.72
C GLY A 11 -14.59 30.51 5.24
N GLN A 12 -13.38 30.87 4.79
CA GLN A 12 -13.02 31.28 3.41
C GLN A 12 -13.17 30.18 2.33
N PHE A 13 -13.52 28.96 2.71
CA PHE A 13 -13.51 27.78 1.84
C PHE A 13 -14.85 27.03 1.85
N PRO A 14 -15.70 27.20 0.81
CA PRO A 14 -17.06 26.64 0.77
C PRO A 14 -17.15 25.13 0.98
N VAL A 15 -16.13 24.38 0.53
CA VAL A 15 -16.11 22.91 0.67
C VAL A 15 -15.83 22.48 2.10
N ILE A 16 -14.95 23.17 2.82
CA ILE A 16 -14.70 22.89 4.24
C ILE A 16 -15.99 23.10 5.04
N GLN A 17 -16.71 24.19 4.75
CA GLN A 17 -18.02 24.47 5.35
C GLN A 17 -19.06 23.39 5.00
N ALA A 18 -19.13 22.96 3.74
CA ALA A 18 -20.07 21.93 3.32
C ALA A 18 -19.82 20.61 4.05
N ILE A 19 -18.56 20.19 4.17
CA ILE A 19 -18.17 18.99 4.92
C ILE A 19 -18.52 19.16 6.41
N ALA A 20 -18.20 20.31 7.01
CA ALA A 20 -18.53 20.63 8.41
C ALA A 20 -20.03 20.49 8.68
N GLN A 21 -20.88 21.05 7.83
CA GLN A 21 -22.34 20.94 7.95
C GLN A 21 -22.83 19.48 7.88
N HIS A 22 -22.20 18.63 7.07
CA HIS A 22 -22.57 17.22 7.00
C HIS A 22 -22.15 16.46 8.26
N ILE A 23 -20.96 16.77 8.79
CA ILE A 23 -20.48 16.21 10.06
C ILE A 23 -21.39 16.65 11.23
N GLU A 24 -21.80 17.92 11.28
CA GLU A 24 -22.72 18.44 12.28
C GLU A 24 -24.10 17.76 12.22
N ARG A 25 -24.67 17.60 11.03
CA ARG A 25 -25.94 16.87 10.83
C ARG A 25 -25.84 15.41 11.28
N ALA A 26 -24.72 14.74 11.01
CA ALA A 26 -24.45 13.39 11.54
C ALA A 26 -24.38 13.39 13.08
N GLY A 27 -23.80 14.43 13.69
CA GLY A 27 -23.80 14.64 15.13
C GLY A 27 -25.21 14.79 15.72
N GLN A 28 -26.04 15.63 15.10
CA GLN A 28 -27.42 15.88 15.53
C GLN A 28 -28.31 14.63 15.41
N SER A 29 -28.12 13.84 14.35
CA SER A 29 -28.85 12.59 14.12
C SER A 29 -28.30 11.39 14.89
N GLN A 30 -27.22 11.56 15.67
CA GLN A 30 -26.55 10.47 16.39
C GLN A 30 -26.11 9.31 15.47
N LEU A 31 -25.70 9.64 14.24
CA LEU A 31 -25.35 8.65 13.21
C LEU A 31 -24.31 7.66 13.74
N SER A 32 -24.59 6.36 13.58
CA SER A 32 -23.64 5.26 13.79
C SER A 32 -23.52 4.52 12.48
N GLY A 33 -22.47 4.82 11.71
CA GLY A 33 -22.57 4.73 10.26
C GLY A 33 -21.31 5.18 9.54
N SER A 34 -21.44 5.33 8.22
CA SER A 34 -20.49 6.12 7.45
C SER A 34 -21.19 7.12 6.54
N LEU A 35 -20.61 8.31 6.40
CA LEU A 35 -20.94 9.27 5.35
C LEU A 35 -19.98 9.08 4.18
N ASN A 36 -20.52 8.81 3.00
CA ASN A 36 -19.75 8.66 1.77
C ASN A 36 -19.82 9.94 0.92
N PHE A 37 -18.69 10.34 0.34
CA PHE A 37 -18.55 11.48 -0.56
C PHE A 37 -17.88 10.99 -1.85
N ASP A 38 -18.66 10.95 -2.94
CA ASP A 38 -18.16 10.58 -4.26
C ASP A 38 -17.37 11.74 -4.88
N THR A 39 -16.21 11.42 -5.43
CA THR A 39 -15.29 12.39 -6.04
C THR A 39 -14.85 11.86 -7.40
N VAL A 40 -14.79 12.72 -8.42
CA VAL A 40 -14.47 12.30 -9.81
C VAL A 40 -13.00 11.90 -9.97
N HIS A 41 -12.09 12.57 -9.28
CA HIS A 41 -10.64 12.47 -9.53
C HIS A 41 -9.85 11.74 -8.44
N ILE A 42 -10.47 11.49 -7.28
CA ILE A 42 -9.84 10.80 -6.16
C ILE A 42 -10.74 9.65 -5.70
N PRO A 43 -10.18 8.64 -5.01
CA PRO A 43 -10.99 7.60 -4.38
C PRO A 43 -12.02 8.18 -3.39
N ARG A 44 -13.24 7.63 -3.41
CA ARG A 44 -14.38 8.00 -2.55
C ARG A 44 -13.94 8.25 -1.12
N LEU A 45 -14.26 9.44 -0.59
CA LEU A 45 -14.09 9.77 0.82
C LEU A 45 -15.19 9.08 1.65
N ARG A 46 -14.81 8.45 2.74
CA ARG A 46 -15.72 7.84 3.71
C ARG A 46 -15.38 8.30 5.12
N LEU A 47 -16.32 8.96 5.78
CA LEU A 47 -16.21 9.38 7.17
C LEU A 47 -17.01 8.40 8.05
N PHE A 48 -16.43 7.89 9.12
CA PHE A 48 -17.06 6.90 9.99
C PHE A 48 -17.49 7.52 11.32
N PHE A 49 -18.69 7.16 11.77
CA PHE A 49 -19.31 7.74 12.95
C PHE A 49 -19.81 6.67 13.93
N VAL A 50 -19.74 7.00 15.22
CA VAL A 50 -20.37 6.25 16.31
C VAL A 50 -21.10 7.25 17.21
N MET A 51 -22.41 7.09 17.38
CA MET A 51 -23.27 8.00 18.17
C MET A 51 -23.08 9.48 17.80
N GLY A 52 -23.03 9.76 16.49
CA GLY A 52 -22.85 11.10 15.94
C GLY A 52 -21.43 11.65 16.03
N ARG A 53 -20.46 10.86 16.51
CA ARG A 53 -19.07 11.30 16.68
C ARG A 53 -18.18 10.71 15.59
N LEU A 54 -17.41 11.58 14.93
CA LEU A 54 -16.45 11.18 13.91
C LEU A 54 -15.29 10.41 14.55
N ILE A 55 -15.05 9.19 14.09
CA ILE A 55 -13.99 8.30 14.63
C ILE A 55 -12.86 8.03 13.62
N TRP A 56 -13.14 8.08 12.32
CA TRP A 56 -12.16 7.75 11.28
C TRP A 56 -12.55 8.34 9.92
N ALA A 57 -11.57 8.48 9.04
CA ALA A 57 -11.76 8.81 7.63
C ALA A 57 -10.98 7.85 6.74
N SER A 58 -11.57 7.46 5.61
CA SER A 58 -10.94 6.60 4.60
C SER A 58 -11.17 7.20 3.21
N GLY A 59 -10.39 6.73 2.22
CA GLY A 59 -10.38 7.29 0.87
C GLY A 59 -9.26 8.31 0.65
N GLY A 60 -9.48 9.29 -0.22
CA GLY A 60 -8.44 10.24 -0.61
C GLY A 60 -7.36 9.62 -1.50
N GLN A 61 -6.38 10.42 -1.92
CA GLN A 61 -5.23 9.90 -2.66
C GLN A 61 -4.27 9.18 -1.71
N HIS A 62 -3.55 8.17 -2.23
CA HIS A 62 -2.43 7.55 -1.52
C HIS A 62 -2.77 7.00 -0.12
N ARG A 63 -3.93 6.32 0.00
CA ARG A 63 -4.45 5.74 1.25
C ARG A 63 -3.41 4.90 1.99
N PHE A 64 -2.72 3.99 1.29
CA PHE A 64 -1.78 3.07 1.92
C PHE A 64 -0.42 3.73 2.21
N ARG A 65 0.08 4.60 1.32
CA ARG A 65 1.25 5.45 1.62
C ARG A 65 1.02 6.31 2.86
N ARG A 66 -0.14 6.95 2.97
CA ARG A 66 -0.55 7.73 4.16
C ARG A 66 -0.52 6.86 5.41
N TRP A 67 -1.20 5.72 5.37
CA TRP A 67 -1.23 4.77 6.49
C TRP A 67 0.18 4.37 6.95
N ARG A 68 1.04 3.95 6.02
CA ARG A 68 2.43 3.56 6.30
C ARG A 68 3.24 4.71 6.90
N ARG A 69 3.12 5.93 6.34
CA ARG A 69 3.83 7.10 6.85
C ARG A 69 3.40 7.46 8.28
N LEU A 70 2.10 7.47 8.55
CA LEU A 70 1.58 7.78 9.89
C LEU A 70 1.99 6.71 10.91
N LEU A 71 1.97 5.43 10.53
CA LEU A 71 2.50 4.37 11.40
C LEU A 71 4.01 4.53 11.65
N MET A 72 4.82 4.89 10.65
CA MET A 72 6.26 5.13 10.87
C MET A 72 6.50 6.28 11.83
N GLN A 73 5.65 7.31 11.78
CA GLN A 73 5.75 8.50 12.61
C GLN A 73 5.32 8.25 14.07
N PHE A 74 4.20 7.57 14.28
CA PHE A 74 3.59 7.40 15.60
C PHE A 74 3.77 6.00 16.21
N CYS A 75 4.21 5.01 15.43
CA CYS A 75 4.39 3.63 15.91
C CYS A 75 5.44 2.86 15.10
N PRO A 76 6.71 3.30 15.09
CA PRO A 76 7.75 2.66 14.29
C PRO A 76 7.97 1.18 14.66
N GLY A 77 7.71 0.81 15.92
CA GLY A 77 7.82 -0.58 16.39
C GLY A 77 6.75 -1.54 15.86
N ALA A 78 5.56 -1.05 15.51
CA ALA A 78 4.50 -1.91 14.96
C ALA A 78 4.77 -2.34 13.52
N ILE A 79 5.49 -1.54 12.73
CA ILE A 79 5.85 -1.88 11.35
C ILE A 79 6.86 -3.04 11.30
N ALA A 80 7.69 -3.20 12.34
CA ALA A 80 8.62 -4.31 12.45
C ALA A 80 7.92 -5.66 12.72
N SER A 81 6.65 -5.66 13.12
CA SER A 81 5.89 -6.86 13.46
C SER A 81 4.89 -7.19 12.36
N SER A 82 5.24 -8.16 11.50
CA SER A 82 4.45 -8.62 10.36
C SER A 82 3.07 -9.18 10.74
N GLN A 83 2.85 -9.53 12.02
CA GLN A 83 1.63 -10.17 12.50
C GLN A 83 0.39 -9.25 12.46
N TYR A 84 0.56 -7.94 12.58
CA TYR A 84 -0.56 -6.97 12.57
C TYR A 84 -1.18 -6.78 11.20
N PHE A 85 -0.38 -7.03 10.16
CA PHE A 85 -0.82 -6.98 8.78
C PHE A 85 -1.27 -8.34 8.26
N SER A 86 -1.22 -9.42 9.04
CA SER A 86 -1.68 -10.75 8.58
C SER A 86 -3.08 -11.12 9.07
N THR A 87 -3.62 -10.42 10.08
CA THR A 87 -4.88 -10.78 10.76
C THR A 87 -5.99 -9.72 10.63
N VAL A 88 -5.92 -8.87 9.61
CA VAL A 88 -6.81 -7.70 9.51
C VAL A 88 -8.22 -8.13 9.06
N PRO A 89 -9.30 -7.68 9.73
CA PRO A 89 -10.65 -7.98 9.27
C PRO A 89 -10.96 -7.29 7.93
N TYR A 90 -11.76 -7.96 7.10
CA TYR A 90 -12.24 -7.40 5.84
C TYR A 90 -13.17 -6.22 6.10
N GLY A 91 -12.90 -5.06 5.46
CA GLY A 91 -13.81 -3.93 5.52
C GLY A 91 -13.20 -2.58 5.13
N PRO A 92 -14.04 -1.56 4.92
CA PRO A 92 -13.61 -0.22 4.51
C PRO A 92 -12.86 0.56 5.61
N CYS A 93 -12.93 0.09 6.87
CA CYS A 93 -12.35 0.72 8.07
C CYS A 93 -11.24 -0.14 8.72
N TRP A 94 -10.56 -0.95 7.92
CA TRP A 94 -9.56 -1.90 8.41
C TRP A 94 -8.40 -1.22 9.17
N GLU A 95 -8.01 0.00 8.79
CA GLU A 95 -6.96 0.75 9.49
C GLU A 95 -7.30 0.98 10.96
N TYR A 96 -8.54 1.40 11.22
CA TYR A 96 -8.99 1.68 12.57
C TYR A 96 -9.01 0.42 13.44
N GLN A 97 -9.38 -0.72 12.86
CA GLN A 97 -9.36 -2.01 13.54
C GLN A 97 -7.93 -2.43 13.91
N ILE A 98 -6.95 -2.17 13.05
CA ILE A 98 -5.54 -2.38 13.37
C ILE A 98 -5.11 -1.47 14.52
N LEU A 99 -5.49 -0.18 14.50
CA LEU A 99 -5.16 0.73 15.60
C LEU A 99 -5.73 0.22 16.93
N SER A 100 -6.97 -0.26 16.95
CA SER A 100 -7.58 -0.85 18.15
C SER A 100 -6.74 -2.01 18.68
N LYS A 101 -6.40 -2.96 17.81
CA LYS A 101 -5.58 -4.12 18.17
C LYS A 101 -4.19 -3.73 18.69
N LEU A 102 -3.56 -2.72 18.09
CA LEU A 102 -2.26 -2.21 18.55
C LEU A 102 -2.34 -1.57 19.94
N ILE A 103 -3.48 -0.96 20.29
CA ILE A 103 -3.71 -0.43 21.64
C ILE A 103 -3.92 -1.58 22.63
N ASP A 104 -4.75 -2.56 22.27
CA ASP A 104 -5.06 -3.71 23.12
C ASP A 104 -3.80 -4.52 23.47
N GLU A 105 -2.87 -4.64 22.52
CA GLU A 105 -1.59 -5.31 22.69
C GLU A 105 -0.47 -4.41 23.25
N ASN A 106 -0.79 -3.18 23.70
CA ASN A 106 0.15 -2.21 24.28
C ASN A 106 1.30 -1.76 23.35
N HIS A 107 1.14 -1.90 22.03
CA HIS A 107 2.11 -1.40 21.05
C HIS A 107 1.87 0.07 20.67
N LEU A 108 0.67 0.60 20.95
CA LEU A 108 0.30 1.98 20.67
C LEU A 108 -0.45 2.59 21.86
N SER A 109 0.01 3.72 22.39
CA SER A 109 -0.73 4.42 23.44
C SER A 109 -1.99 5.10 22.87
N ARG A 110 -3.03 5.27 23.69
CA ARG A 110 -4.27 5.95 23.27
C ARG A 110 -4.02 7.39 22.81
N GLU A 111 -3.04 8.08 23.38
CA GLU A 111 -2.66 9.43 22.96
C GLU A 111 -2.00 9.43 21.57
N MET A 112 -1.07 8.50 21.32
CA MET A 112 -0.44 8.36 20.00
C MET A 112 -1.45 7.95 18.93
N ALA A 113 -2.37 7.05 19.28
CA ALA A 113 -3.48 6.67 18.40
C ALA A 113 -4.38 7.87 18.07
N ARG A 114 -4.73 8.69 19.08
CA ARG A 114 -5.50 9.92 18.86
C ARG A 114 -4.80 10.85 17.88
N ASN A 115 -3.51 11.10 18.08
CA ASN A 115 -2.73 11.95 17.17
C ASN A 115 -2.70 11.37 15.75
N LEU A 116 -2.48 10.06 15.60
CA LEU A 116 -2.51 9.39 14.30
C LEU A 116 -3.86 9.55 13.60
N ILE A 117 -4.97 9.33 14.33
CA ILE A 117 -6.33 9.49 13.80
C ILE A 117 -6.56 10.95 13.35
N CYS A 118 -6.19 11.94 14.16
CA CYS A 118 -6.29 13.35 13.79
C CYS A 118 -5.54 13.62 12.48
N HIS A 119 -4.27 13.21 12.37
CA HIS A 119 -3.46 13.43 11.17
C HIS A 119 -4.05 12.73 9.95
N ASN A 120 -4.58 11.52 10.11
CA ASN A 120 -5.24 10.80 9.02
C ASN A 120 -6.48 11.57 8.52
N ILE A 121 -7.38 11.96 9.41
CA ILE A 121 -8.61 12.68 9.05
C ILE A 121 -8.25 14.01 8.39
N THR A 122 -7.35 14.80 8.98
CA THR A 122 -6.93 16.09 8.42
C THR A 122 -6.34 15.93 7.01
N GLU A 123 -5.52 14.92 6.76
CA GLU A 123 -4.96 14.70 5.43
C GLU A 123 -5.99 14.23 4.40
N VAL A 124 -6.91 13.33 4.78
CA VAL A 124 -8.01 12.91 3.90
C VAL A 124 -8.89 14.09 3.52
N LEU A 125 -9.22 14.94 4.50
CA LEU A 125 -10.01 16.15 4.26
C LEU A 125 -9.23 17.16 3.40
N PHE A 126 -7.92 17.34 3.64
CA PHE A 126 -7.08 18.20 2.82
C PHE A 126 -7.08 17.76 1.35
N ASP A 127 -6.88 16.48 1.08
CA ASP A 127 -6.90 15.93 -0.28
C ASP A 127 -8.27 16.11 -0.93
N THR A 128 -9.34 15.98 -0.15
CA THR A 128 -10.72 16.22 -0.59
C THR A 128 -10.93 17.69 -0.95
N VAL A 129 -10.51 18.63 -0.09
CA VAL A 129 -10.60 20.07 -0.36
C VAL A 129 -9.81 20.43 -1.62
N GLN A 130 -8.62 19.86 -1.79
CA GLN A 130 -7.82 20.06 -2.99
C GLN A 130 -8.52 19.56 -4.27
N ALA A 131 -9.13 18.38 -4.23
CA ALA A 131 -9.86 17.80 -5.36
C ALA A 131 -11.21 18.47 -5.63
N SER A 132 -11.82 19.06 -4.59
CA SER A 132 -13.20 19.57 -4.59
C SER A 132 -13.42 20.89 -5.33
N ARG A 133 -12.38 21.51 -5.89
CA ARG A 133 -12.52 22.66 -6.81
C ARG A 133 -13.38 22.36 -8.06
N LEU A 134 -13.86 21.13 -8.21
CA LEU A 134 -14.60 20.59 -9.35
C LEU A 134 -15.94 19.91 -8.99
N ILE A 135 -16.46 20.01 -7.75
CA ILE A 135 -17.60 19.17 -7.30
C ILE A 135 -18.85 20.01 -6.94
N GLU A 136 -19.95 19.75 -7.65
CA GLU A 136 -21.26 20.41 -7.43
C GLU A 136 -22.29 19.55 -6.69
N ARG A 137 -22.07 18.26 -6.43
CA ARG A 137 -23.08 17.41 -5.78
C ARG A 137 -22.48 16.39 -4.81
N PHE A 138 -22.95 16.46 -3.57
CA PHE A 138 -22.72 15.47 -2.53
C PHE A 138 -23.90 14.50 -2.50
N SER A 139 -23.63 13.20 -2.62
CA SER A 139 -24.62 12.14 -2.39
C SER A 139 -24.23 11.36 -1.16
N CYS A 140 -24.99 11.51 -0.08
CA CYS A 140 -24.79 10.78 1.15
C CYS A 140 -25.52 9.44 1.07
N THR A 141 -24.78 8.34 1.20
CA THR A 141 -25.35 6.99 1.36
C THR A 141 -24.93 6.46 2.73
N GLU A 142 -25.92 6.10 3.55
CA GLU A 142 -25.73 5.41 4.82
C GLU A 142 -25.54 3.91 4.50
N ASP A 143 -24.37 3.37 4.80
CA ASP A 143 -24.11 1.92 4.79
C ASP A 143 -24.13 1.42 6.24
N GLU A 144 -24.81 0.30 6.52
CA GLU A 144 -24.71 -0.42 7.79
C GLU A 144 -23.25 -0.87 8.02
N PRO A 145 -22.55 -0.47 9.10
CA PRO A 145 -21.12 -0.69 9.15
C PRO A 145 -20.78 -1.99 9.88
N LEU A 146 -19.69 -2.61 9.44
CA LEU A 146 -18.74 -3.24 10.35
C LEU A 146 -18.13 -2.14 11.26
N THR A 147 -18.92 -1.58 12.17
CA THR A 147 -18.47 -0.53 13.10
C THR A 147 -17.59 -1.18 14.17
N PRO A 148 -16.43 -0.60 14.50
CA PRO A 148 -15.71 -0.97 15.71
C PRO A 148 -16.65 -0.79 16.92
N GLN A 149 -16.78 -1.82 17.77
CA GLN A 149 -17.59 -1.72 18.99
C GLN A 149 -17.00 -0.73 20.00
N GLU A 150 -15.73 -0.37 19.84
CA GLU A 150 -15.00 0.50 20.75
C GLU A 150 -14.50 1.78 20.07
N THR A 151 -14.69 2.90 20.76
CA THR A 151 -14.17 4.21 20.35
C THR A 151 -12.79 4.43 20.97
N ILE A 152 -11.76 4.49 20.12
CA ILE A 152 -10.38 4.79 20.52
C ILE A 152 -10.28 6.21 21.10
N THR A 153 -10.92 7.18 20.46
CA THR A 153 -10.85 8.57 20.89
C THR A 153 -12.06 9.37 20.40
N LEU A 154 -12.33 10.46 21.11
CA LEU A 154 -13.37 11.41 20.79
C LEU A 154 -12.68 12.67 20.29
N LEU A 155 -13.01 13.09 19.06
CA LEU A 155 -12.42 14.26 18.43
C LEU A 155 -13.47 15.36 18.34
N PRO A 156 -13.31 16.47 19.07
CA PRO A 156 -14.07 17.69 18.82
C PRO A 156 -13.91 18.12 17.36
N LEU A 157 -15.00 18.56 16.74
CA LEU A 157 -14.98 18.99 15.35
C LEU A 157 -14.01 20.17 15.12
N ASP A 158 -13.97 21.09 16.09
CA ASP A 158 -13.04 22.23 16.08
C ASP A 158 -11.56 21.83 16.01
N ASP A 159 -11.20 20.72 16.66
CA ASP A 159 -9.83 20.21 16.68
C ASP A 159 -9.40 19.66 15.32
N LEU A 160 -10.36 19.38 14.43
CA LEU A 160 -10.12 18.90 13.07
C LEU A 160 -10.19 20.02 12.04
N LEU A 161 -11.20 20.90 12.14
CA LEU A 161 -11.46 21.94 11.15
C LEU A 161 -10.46 23.10 11.23
N LYS A 162 -10.12 23.60 12.42
CA LYS A 162 -9.20 24.75 12.54
C LYS A 162 -7.80 24.43 11.98
N PRO A 163 -7.17 23.28 12.30
CA PRO A 163 -5.88 22.94 11.70
C PRO A 163 -5.97 22.71 10.19
N LEU A 164 -7.06 22.11 9.70
CA LEU A 164 -7.29 21.91 8.28
C LEU A 164 -7.37 23.25 7.52
N GLU A 165 -8.15 24.20 8.03
CA GLU A 165 -8.29 25.54 7.45
C GLU A 165 -6.95 26.27 7.44
N GLN A 166 -6.22 26.26 8.54
CA GLN A 166 -4.90 26.88 8.65
C GLN A 166 -3.89 26.26 7.67
N GLN A 167 -3.85 24.92 7.59
CA GLN A 167 -2.95 24.21 6.69
C GLN A 167 -3.28 24.50 5.23
N TRP A 168 -4.56 24.49 4.87
CA TRP A 168 -5.01 24.79 3.51
C TRP A 168 -4.77 26.25 3.13
N GLN A 169 -5.01 27.18 4.04
CA GLN A 169 -4.71 28.60 3.84
C GLN A 169 -3.21 28.81 3.61
N SER A 170 -2.36 28.27 4.49
CA SER A 170 -0.90 28.34 4.35
C SER A 170 -0.41 27.78 3.02
N TRP A 171 -0.99 26.66 2.57
CA TRP A 171 -0.69 26.06 1.27
C TRP A 171 -1.08 26.96 0.10
N CYS A 172 -2.25 27.60 0.17
CA CYS A 172 -2.70 28.55 -0.86
C CYS A 172 -1.86 29.83 -0.87
N ASP A 173 -1.51 30.38 0.29
CA ASP A 173 -0.67 31.58 0.43
C ASP A 173 0.74 31.36 -0.13
N ALA A 174 1.27 30.13 0.01
CA ALA A 174 2.51 29.69 -0.61
C ALA A 174 2.41 29.50 -2.14
N ARG A 175 1.27 29.83 -2.78
CA ARG A 175 0.96 29.61 -4.20
C ARG A 175 1.05 28.14 -4.62
N LEU A 176 0.91 27.22 -3.66
CA LEU A 176 0.93 25.78 -3.91
C LEU A 176 -0.46 25.21 -4.21
N GLY A 177 -1.49 26.06 -4.25
CA GLY A 177 -2.88 25.64 -4.40
C GLY A 177 -3.10 24.63 -5.54
N GLN A 178 -2.41 24.77 -6.68
CA GLN A 178 -2.53 23.89 -7.85
C GLN A 178 -1.71 22.59 -7.77
N TYR A 179 -0.78 22.49 -6.82
CA TYR A 179 0.11 21.35 -6.67
C TYR A 179 -0.41 20.41 -5.59
N SER A 180 -0.58 19.14 -5.96
CA SER A 180 -0.90 18.12 -4.96
C SER A 180 0.33 17.78 -4.13
N PRO A 181 0.22 17.74 -2.78
CA PRO A 181 1.31 17.26 -1.93
C PRO A 181 1.59 15.76 -2.16
N ASN A 182 0.73 15.07 -2.91
CA ASN A 182 0.90 13.68 -3.30
C ASN A 182 1.70 13.51 -4.62
N LEU A 183 2.14 14.60 -5.26
CA LEU A 183 3.03 14.53 -6.42
C LEU A 183 4.43 14.07 -6.02
N SER A 184 5.09 13.31 -6.89
CA SER A 184 6.46 12.82 -6.67
C SER A 184 7.44 13.55 -7.58
N PRO A 185 8.50 14.16 -7.03
CA PRO A 185 9.52 14.81 -7.84
C PRO A 185 10.49 13.80 -8.48
N VAL A 186 10.80 14.05 -9.75
CA VAL A 186 11.81 13.34 -10.54
C VAL A 186 12.83 14.35 -11.05
N LEU A 187 14.12 14.04 -10.92
CA LEU A 187 15.19 14.87 -11.44
C LEU A 187 15.23 14.84 -12.98
N GLU A 188 15.20 16.02 -13.62
CA GLU A 188 15.26 16.17 -15.08
C GLU A 188 16.63 16.75 -15.52
N GLN A 189 17.18 17.71 -14.77
CA GLN A 189 18.46 18.36 -15.08
C GLN A 189 19.45 18.28 -13.91
N PRO A 190 20.12 17.12 -13.73
CA PRO A 190 21.06 16.87 -12.64
C PRO A 190 22.14 17.94 -12.51
N GLU A 191 22.74 18.33 -13.63
CA GLU A 191 23.86 19.30 -13.66
C GLU A 191 23.45 20.70 -13.20
N ARG A 192 22.23 21.14 -13.53
CA ARG A 192 21.75 22.47 -13.11
C ARG A 192 21.49 22.51 -11.61
N LEU A 193 20.86 21.47 -11.07
CA LEU A 193 20.63 21.37 -9.64
C LEU A 193 21.97 21.30 -8.87
N ARG A 194 22.93 20.52 -9.37
CA ARG A 194 24.27 20.36 -8.76
C ARG A 194 25.04 21.68 -8.65
N SER A 195 24.87 22.59 -9.62
CA SER A 195 25.52 23.91 -9.61
C SER A 195 24.96 24.89 -8.57
N ARG A 196 23.77 24.60 -8.01
CA ARG A 196 22.99 25.52 -7.16
C ARG A 196 22.90 25.11 -5.70
N VAL A 197 23.03 23.82 -5.41
CA VAL A 197 23.06 23.29 -4.04
C VAL A 197 24.45 22.79 -3.69
N SER A 198 24.80 22.78 -2.40
CA SER A 198 26.07 22.18 -1.96
C SER A 198 26.12 20.70 -2.30
N ALA A 199 27.30 20.14 -2.56
CA ALA A 199 27.50 18.72 -2.89
C ALA A 199 26.74 17.76 -1.95
N ASN A 200 26.85 17.96 -0.62
CA ASN A 200 26.16 17.10 0.37
C ASN A 200 24.63 17.16 0.29
N HIS A 201 24.07 18.31 -0.11
CA HIS A 201 22.62 18.46 -0.30
C HIS A 201 22.20 17.86 -1.64
N TYR A 202 23.02 18.01 -2.69
CA TYR A 202 22.79 17.39 -3.99
C TYR A 202 22.72 15.87 -3.87
N ASP A 203 23.69 15.23 -3.24
CA ASP A 203 23.74 13.76 -3.10
C ASP A 203 22.52 13.19 -2.38
N LYS A 204 21.94 13.95 -1.45
CA LYS A 204 20.69 13.59 -0.78
C LYS A 204 19.50 13.74 -1.73
N LEU A 205 19.39 14.87 -2.42
CA LEU A 205 18.30 15.13 -3.36
C LEU A 205 18.33 14.14 -4.52
N GLU A 206 19.48 13.85 -5.13
CA GLU A 206 19.61 12.90 -6.23
C GLU A 206 19.12 11.49 -5.86
N LYS A 207 19.34 11.07 -4.61
CA LYS A 207 18.83 9.78 -4.11
C LYS A 207 17.31 9.78 -3.92
N LEU A 208 16.73 10.92 -3.54
CA LEU A 208 15.33 11.05 -3.15
C LEU A 208 14.40 11.45 -4.31
N LEU A 209 14.89 12.24 -5.27
CA LEU A 209 14.13 12.78 -6.41
C LEU A 209 14.08 11.77 -7.58
N LYS A 210 13.67 10.54 -7.27
CA LYS A 210 13.53 9.44 -8.24
C LYS A 210 12.08 9.07 -8.54
N GLY A 211 11.12 9.89 -8.10
CA GLY A 211 9.69 9.63 -8.25
C GLY A 211 9.11 8.57 -7.31
N GLN A 212 9.90 8.10 -6.33
CA GLN A 212 9.46 7.06 -5.40
C GLN A 212 8.68 7.60 -4.19
N TYR A 213 8.97 8.84 -3.81
CA TYR A 213 8.40 9.52 -2.65
C TYR A 213 7.60 10.75 -3.09
N SER A 214 6.39 10.90 -2.56
CA SER A 214 5.62 12.14 -2.72
C SER A 214 6.20 13.30 -1.90
N LEU A 215 5.76 14.54 -2.15
CA LEU A 215 6.14 15.71 -1.34
C LEU A 215 5.85 15.48 0.16
N ARG A 216 4.72 14.83 0.51
CA ARG A 216 4.41 14.41 1.90
C ARG A 216 5.45 13.47 2.49
N GLU A 217 5.86 12.46 1.72
CA GLU A 217 6.83 11.47 2.18
C GLU A 217 8.22 12.10 2.32
N LEU A 218 8.62 12.95 1.36
CA LEU A 218 9.89 13.68 1.41
C LEU A 218 9.95 14.63 2.60
N ALA A 219 8.87 15.34 2.93
CA ALA A 219 8.80 16.20 4.10
C ALA A 219 9.11 15.40 5.38
N GLY A 220 8.55 14.20 5.52
CA GLY A 220 8.83 13.29 6.63
C GLY A 220 10.28 12.78 6.64
N VAL A 221 10.78 12.29 5.49
CA VAL A 221 12.14 11.74 5.36
C VAL A 221 13.21 12.79 5.61
N MET A 222 13.00 14.01 5.10
CA MET A 222 13.93 15.13 5.24
C MET A 222 13.72 15.90 6.56
N ARG A 223 12.67 15.57 7.33
CA ARG A 223 12.26 16.27 8.57
C ARG A 223 12.09 17.78 8.34
N GLN A 224 11.41 18.13 7.25
CA GLN A 224 11.12 19.51 6.86
C GLN A 224 9.62 19.77 6.89
N ASP A 225 9.25 21.04 7.04
CA ASP A 225 7.87 21.47 6.87
C ASP A 225 7.40 21.17 5.44
N LEU A 226 6.18 20.63 5.32
CA LEU A 226 5.61 20.21 4.04
C LEU A 226 5.46 21.38 3.08
N THR A 227 4.99 22.53 3.56
CA THR A 227 4.77 23.73 2.73
C THR A 227 6.10 24.30 2.25
N GLN A 228 7.10 24.44 3.13
CA GLN A 228 8.43 24.97 2.78
C GLN A 228 9.19 24.07 1.80
N LEU A 229 9.18 22.75 2.03
CA LEU A 229 9.79 21.80 1.11
C LEU A 229 9.11 21.87 -0.26
N SER A 230 7.78 21.87 -0.28
CA SER A 230 7.01 21.88 -1.52
C SER A 230 7.22 23.18 -2.30
N LEU A 231 7.30 24.33 -1.63
CA LEU A 231 7.65 25.61 -2.26
C LEU A 231 9.02 25.55 -2.95
N THR A 232 10.01 24.94 -2.29
CA THR A 232 11.36 24.77 -2.84
C THR A 232 11.35 23.88 -4.08
N LEU A 233 10.70 22.72 -4.00
CA LEU A 233 10.65 21.75 -5.09
C LEU A 233 9.81 22.25 -6.28
N VAL A 234 8.70 22.95 -6.03
CA VAL A 234 7.91 23.61 -7.09
C VAL A 234 8.74 24.70 -7.76
N SER A 235 9.57 25.46 -7.03
CA SER A 235 10.49 26.41 -7.66
C SER A 235 11.51 25.73 -8.58
N TYR A 236 11.98 24.53 -8.22
CA TYR A 236 12.87 23.73 -9.08
C TYR A 236 12.14 23.20 -10.31
N GLU A 237 10.87 22.83 -10.18
CA GLU A 237 10.04 22.41 -11.31
C GLU A 237 9.79 23.57 -12.29
N GLN A 238 9.47 24.76 -11.79
CA GLN A 238 9.31 25.97 -12.60
C GLN A 238 10.59 26.35 -13.36
N GLN A 239 11.75 26.01 -12.82
CA GLN A 239 13.06 26.20 -13.46
C GLN A 239 13.45 25.04 -14.39
N GLY A 240 12.63 23.99 -14.48
CA GLY A 240 12.86 22.80 -15.30
C GLY A 240 13.93 21.86 -14.78
N TRP A 241 14.31 21.95 -13.49
CA TRP A 241 15.33 21.08 -12.91
C TRP A 241 14.78 19.73 -12.49
N ILE A 242 13.52 19.73 -12.07
CA ILE A 242 12.77 18.54 -11.69
C ILE A 242 11.42 18.57 -12.40
N LYS A 243 10.71 17.45 -12.33
CA LYS A 243 9.31 17.33 -12.74
C LYS A 243 8.49 16.73 -11.62
N LEU A 244 7.31 17.28 -11.37
CA LEU A 244 6.35 16.71 -10.42
C LEU A 244 5.38 15.79 -11.17
N LEU A 245 5.39 14.50 -10.82
CA LEU A 245 4.59 13.48 -11.49
C LEU A 245 3.52 12.93 -10.56
N ALA A 246 2.35 12.60 -11.13
CA ALA A 246 1.41 11.73 -10.45
C ALA A 246 2.05 10.34 -10.25
N THR A 247 1.79 9.72 -9.11
CA THR A 247 2.28 8.38 -8.78
C THR A 247 1.13 7.59 -8.22
N ASP A 248 1.16 6.27 -8.39
CA ASP A 248 0.16 5.41 -7.80
C ASP A 248 0.38 5.22 -6.29
N ASP A 249 -0.70 4.88 -5.59
CA ASP A 249 -0.59 4.42 -4.22
C ASP A 249 0.24 3.14 -4.15
N LEU A 250 0.80 2.85 -2.98
CA LEU A 250 1.41 1.55 -2.75
C LEU A 250 0.32 0.47 -2.84
N ALA A 251 0.66 -0.67 -3.45
CA ALA A 251 -0.26 -1.78 -3.52
C ALA A 251 -0.68 -2.20 -2.10
N LEU A 252 -1.99 -2.19 -1.84
CA LEU A 252 -2.54 -2.79 -0.64
C LEU A 252 -2.13 -4.27 -0.60
N PRO A 253 -1.75 -4.81 0.56
CA PRO A 253 -1.58 -6.24 0.73
C PRO A 253 -2.85 -6.97 0.23
N ALA A 254 -2.68 -8.02 -0.58
CA ALA A 254 -3.77 -8.66 -1.32
C ALA A 254 -4.94 -9.16 -0.44
N HIS A 255 -4.70 -9.43 0.85
CA HIS A 255 -5.74 -9.82 1.80
C HIS A 255 -6.65 -8.64 2.25
N ILE A 256 -6.23 -7.39 2.06
CA ILE A 256 -7.03 -6.17 2.30
C ILE A 256 -7.77 -5.72 1.02
N ALA A 257 -7.21 -6.05 -0.15
CA ALA A 257 -7.56 -5.44 -1.44
C ALA A 257 -8.81 -6.00 -2.14
N SER A 258 -9.77 -6.65 -1.47
CA SER A 258 -11.03 -7.08 -2.11
C SER A 258 -12.23 -6.99 -1.17
N PRO A 259 -13.39 -6.48 -1.66
CA PRO A 259 -13.90 -6.69 -3.02
C PRO A 259 -13.93 -5.42 -3.89
N GLN A 260 -13.33 -5.49 -5.08
CA GLN A 260 -13.82 -4.70 -6.20
C GLN A 260 -15.15 -5.29 -6.67
N LEU A 261 -16.20 -4.48 -6.63
CA LEU A 261 -17.35 -4.65 -7.52
C LEU A 261 -16.84 -4.71 -8.96
N ASN A 262 -17.31 -5.73 -9.68
CA ASN A 262 -17.20 -5.93 -11.13
C ASN A 262 -16.91 -4.66 -11.94
N PRO A 263 -15.74 -4.56 -12.60
CA PRO A 263 -15.70 -3.83 -13.86
C PRO A 263 -16.40 -4.72 -14.89
N THR A 264 -17.59 -4.27 -15.29
CA THR A 264 -18.24 -4.51 -16.59
C THR A 264 -17.81 -5.77 -17.36
N LYS A 265 -18.78 -6.67 -17.52
CA LYS A 265 -18.84 -7.65 -18.62
C LYS A 265 -18.38 -7.01 -19.93
N LYS A 266 -17.13 -7.24 -20.33
CA LYS A 266 -16.75 -7.30 -21.73
C LYS A 266 -16.62 -8.77 -22.10
N THR A 267 -17.68 -9.23 -22.74
CA THR A 267 -17.75 -10.39 -23.60
C THR A 267 -16.44 -10.66 -24.34
N LEU A 268 -15.76 -11.74 -23.96
CA LEU A 268 -14.96 -12.54 -24.89
C LEU A 268 -15.50 -13.96 -24.84
N ARG A 269 -16.21 -14.33 -25.91
CA ARG A 269 -16.64 -15.69 -26.21
C ARG A 269 -15.39 -16.57 -26.34
N GLY A 270 -15.33 -17.66 -25.57
CA GLY A 270 -14.43 -18.80 -25.73
C GLY A 270 -15.08 -20.03 -25.09
N PRO A 271 -14.90 -21.24 -25.64
CA PRO A 271 -15.81 -22.36 -25.40
C PRO A 271 -15.77 -22.84 -23.95
N ILE A 272 -16.94 -23.24 -23.45
CA ILE A 272 -17.17 -23.76 -22.09
C ILE A 272 -16.29 -24.99 -21.86
N ARG A 273 -15.22 -24.86 -21.07
CA ARG A 273 -14.41 -26.00 -20.60
C ARG A 273 -15.16 -26.68 -19.44
N THR A 274 -15.47 -27.97 -19.62
CA THR A 274 -16.31 -28.78 -18.72
C THR A 274 -15.58 -29.19 -17.43
N ALA A 275 -16.37 -29.51 -16.39
CA ALA A 275 -15.92 -29.87 -15.04
C ALA A 275 -14.92 -31.05 -14.97
N ALA A 276 -14.82 -31.87 -16.01
CA ALA A 276 -13.85 -32.96 -16.11
C ALA A 276 -12.40 -32.45 -16.25
N MET A 277 -12.16 -31.35 -16.99
CA MET A 277 -10.81 -30.78 -17.16
C MET A 277 -10.27 -30.16 -15.85
N LYS A 278 -11.15 -29.63 -14.99
CA LYS A 278 -10.79 -29.09 -13.68
C LYS A 278 -10.25 -30.16 -12.72
N ALA A 279 -10.73 -31.40 -12.84
CA ALA A 279 -10.28 -32.51 -12.00
C ALA A 279 -8.91 -33.03 -12.44
N GLU A 280 -8.64 -33.06 -13.76
CA GLU A 280 -7.33 -33.43 -14.32
C GLU A 280 -6.24 -32.40 -13.99
N GLU A 281 -6.54 -31.10 -14.10
CA GLU A 281 -5.60 -30.02 -13.74
C GLU A 281 -5.21 -30.07 -12.26
N ALA A 282 -6.14 -30.36 -11.34
CA ALA A 282 -5.87 -30.42 -9.90
C ALA A 282 -4.86 -31.51 -9.50
N SER A 283 -4.69 -32.56 -10.32
CA SER A 283 -3.79 -33.69 -10.05
C SER A 283 -2.32 -33.42 -10.39
N LYS A 284 -2.04 -32.37 -11.18
CA LYS A 284 -0.68 -32.05 -11.64
C LYS A 284 0.16 -31.43 -10.51
N PRO A 285 1.46 -31.74 -10.40
CA PRO A 285 2.35 -31.13 -9.42
C PRO A 285 2.40 -29.61 -9.60
N LEU A 286 2.36 -28.89 -8.48
CA LEU A 286 2.42 -27.44 -8.45
C LEU A 286 3.86 -26.97 -8.26
N VAL A 287 4.31 -26.05 -9.10
CA VAL A 287 5.58 -25.35 -8.97
C VAL A 287 5.32 -23.92 -8.52
N LEU A 288 5.92 -23.53 -7.41
CA LEU A 288 5.89 -22.17 -6.90
C LEU A 288 7.16 -21.43 -7.36
N CYS A 289 7.01 -20.19 -7.82
CA CYS A 289 8.14 -19.29 -8.08
C CYS A 289 7.96 -18.01 -7.28
N VAL A 290 9.02 -17.55 -6.63
CA VAL A 290 9.03 -16.31 -5.85
C VAL A 290 10.09 -15.39 -6.42
N ASP A 291 9.68 -14.32 -7.09
CA ASP A 291 10.56 -13.38 -7.81
C ASP A 291 9.86 -12.03 -7.99
N ASP A 292 10.44 -10.95 -7.50
CA ASP A 292 9.86 -9.59 -7.55
C ASP A 292 9.85 -9.01 -8.98
N ASN A 293 10.58 -9.64 -9.92
CA ASN A 293 10.55 -9.28 -11.32
C ASN A 293 9.43 -10.02 -12.07
N GLU A 294 8.35 -9.30 -12.38
CA GLU A 294 7.20 -9.82 -13.11
C GLU A 294 7.58 -10.53 -14.43
N LYS A 295 8.56 -10.01 -15.18
CA LYS A 295 8.96 -10.59 -16.47
C LYS A 295 9.61 -11.96 -16.29
N ILE A 296 10.39 -12.14 -15.23
CA ILE A 296 11.03 -13.44 -14.92
C ILE A 296 9.95 -14.45 -14.47
N CYS A 297 9.02 -14.02 -13.61
CA CYS A 297 7.88 -14.84 -13.22
C CYS A 297 7.03 -15.27 -14.43
N GLN A 298 6.77 -14.39 -15.39
CA GLN A 298 6.01 -14.73 -16.60
C GLN A 298 6.76 -15.75 -17.47
N GLN A 299 8.06 -15.53 -17.73
CA GLN A 299 8.89 -16.44 -18.52
C GLN A 299 9.01 -17.84 -17.90
N LEU A 300 9.22 -17.94 -16.58
CA LEU A 300 9.24 -19.24 -15.90
C LEU A 300 7.87 -19.92 -16.00
N GLY A 301 6.78 -19.15 -15.82
CA GLY A 301 5.42 -19.67 -15.91
C GLY A 301 5.12 -20.30 -17.26
N GLU A 302 5.44 -19.60 -18.36
CA GLU A 302 5.25 -20.10 -19.72
C GLU A 302 5.95 -21.45 -19.95
N VAL A 303 7.20 -21.59 -19.49
CA VAL A 303 7.96 -22.85 -19.62
C VAL A 303 7.37 -23.97 -18.78
N ILE A 304 7.04 -23.69 -17.51
CA ILE A 304 6.55 -24.68 -16.54
C ILE A 304 5.16 -25.19 -16.92
N GLU A 305 4.25 -24.29 -17.32
CA GLU A 305 2.90 -24.66 -17.74
C GLU A 305 2.91 -25.43 -19.07
N SER A 306 3.76 -25.02 -20.02
CA SER A 306 3.94 -25.74 -21.30
C SER A 306 4.49 -27.15 -21.09
N ALA A 307 5.30 -27.36 -20.04
CA ALA A 307 5.80 -28.68 -19.63
C ALA A 307 4.75 -29.54 -18.91
N GLY A 308 3.54 -29.02 -18.70
CA GLY A 308 2.40 -29.77 -18.17
C GLY A 308 2.26 -29.71 -16.65
N TYR A 309 2.99 -28.85 -15.95
CA TYR A 309 2.87 -28.62 -14.51
C TYR A 309 1.89 -27.49 -14.20
N ARG A 310 1.41 -27.45 -12.95
CA ARG A 310 0.74 -26.24 -12.44
C ARG A 310 1.79 -25.23 -12.03
N TYR A 311 1.52 -23.96 -12.25
CA TYR A 311 2.41 -22.86 -11.88
C TYR A 311 1.73 -21.88 -10.93
N LEU A 312 2.51 -21.33 -9.99
CA LEU A 312 2.12 -20.22 -9.14
C LEU A 312 3.32 -19.27 -9.02
N GLY A 313 3.21 -18.08 -9.65
CA GLY A 313 4.18 -17.00 -9.49
C GLY A 313 3.79 -16.07 -8.34
N LEU A 314 4.76 -15.70 -7.51
CA LEU A 314 4.62 -14.74 -6.42
C LEU A 314 5.70 -13.66 -6.54
N GLN A 315 5.29 -12.40 -6.59
CA GLN A 315 6.22 -11.26 -6.62
C GLN A 315 6.58 -10.76 -5.22
N ASP A 316 5.93 -11.28 -4.19
CA ASP A 316 6.04 -10.83 -2.82
C ASP A 316 6.62 -11.95 -1.94
N SER A 317 7.89 -11.80 -1.57
CA SER A 317 8.63 -12.75 -0.74
C SER A 317 8.01 -12.92 0.65
N VAL A 318 7.24 -11.94 1.14
CA VAL A 318 6.55 -12.00 2.44
C VAL A 318 5.40 -13.00 2.42
N LYS A 319 4.73 -13.17 1.27
CA LYS A 319 3.62 -14.13 1.11
C LYS A 319 4.09 -15.54 0.78
N ALA A 320 5.36 -15.71 0.44
CA ALA A 320 5.89 -16.98 -0.06
C ALA A 320 5.68 -18.15 0.93
N LEU A 321 5.92 -17.93 2.22
CA LEU A 321 5.69 -18.97 3.25
C LEU A 321 4.22 -19.36 3.35
N GLN A 322 3.32 -18.38 3.46
CA GLN A 322 1.89 -18.64 3.58
C GLN A 322 1.38 -19.40 2.35
N MET A 323 1.70 -18.90 1.17
CA MET A 323 1.26 -19.51 -0.08
C MET A 323 1.86 -20.91 -0.28
N ALA A 324 3.11 -21.12 0.14
CA ALA A 324 3.69 -22.46 0.15
C ALA A 324 2.89 -23.40 1.06
N ILE A 325 2.55 -22.99 2.29
CA ILE A 325 1.75 -23.79 3.24
C ILE A 325 0.38 -24.14 2.68
N GLU A 326 -0.32 -23.16 2.11
CA GLU A 326 -1.67 -23.34 1.59
C GLU A 326 -1.70 -24.22 0.34
N GLN A 327 -0.77 -23.98 -0.59
CA GLN A 327 -0.80 -24.59 -1.91
C GLN A 327 0.03 -25.86 -2.01
N LYS A 328 0.89 -26.11 -1.01
CA LYS A 328 1.76 -27.29 -0.89
C LYS A 328 2.50 -27.61 -2.20
N PRO A 329 3.31 -26.66 -2.71
CA PRO A 329 4.01 -26.86 -3.96
C PRO A 329 4.99 -28.03 -3.86
N SER A 330 5.13 -28.73 -4.98
CA SER A 330 6.02 -29.87 -5.11
C SER A 330 7.46 -29.44 -5.44
N LEU A 331 7.66 -28.22 -5.95
CA LEU A 331 8.97 -27.58 -6.15
C LEU A 331 8.84 -26.07 -5.99
N ILE A 332 9.86 -25.42 -5.46
CA ILE A 332 9.88 -23.97 -5.23
C ILE A 332 11.14 -23.34 -5.83
N PHE A 333 10.95 -22.38 -6.73
CA PHE A 333 11.97 -21.44 -7.18
C PHE A 333 11.93 -20.18 -6.33
N VAL A 334 13.09 -19.70 -5.90
CA VAL A 334 13.22 -18.50 -5.05
C VAL A 334 14.30 -17.60 -5.61
N ASP A 335 13.97 -16.36 -5.94
CA ASP A 335 14.97 -15.37 -6.27
C ASP A 335 15.87 -15.05 -5.08
N LEU A 336 17.15 -14.86 -5.36
CA LEU A 336 18.13 -14.58 -4.32
C LEU A 336 17.96 -13.19 -3.71
N VAL A 337 17.62 -12.17 -4.52
CA VAL A 337 17.70 -10.75 -4.15
C VAL A 337 16.33 -10.08 -4.32
N MET A 338 15.49 -10.23 -3.30
CA MET A 338 14.16 -9.64 -3.27
C MET A 338 14.04 -8.55 -2.18
N PRO A 339 13.16 -7.54 -2.36
CA PRO A 339 12.85 -6.58 -1.31
C PRO A 339 12.15 -7.27 -0.12
N VAL A 340 12.43 -6.79 1.08
CA VAL A 340 11.90 -7.29 2.37
C VAL A 340 12.53 -8.60 2.85
N ILE A 341 12.23 -9.76 2.23
CA ILE A 341 12.82 -11.06 2.59
C ILE A 341 13.69 -11.56 1.44
N GLY A 342 14.98 -11.74 1.70
CA GLY A 342 15.92 -12.28 0.72
C GLY A 342 15.80 -13.79 0.54
N GLY A 343 16.30 -14.33 -0.59
CA GLY A 343 16.14 -15.73 -0.95
C GLY A 343 16.76 -16.73 0.03
N TYR A 344 17.91 -16.39 0.63
CA TYR A 344 18.53 -17.24 1.67
C TYR A 344 17.66 -17.31 2.93
N GLU A 345 17.10 -16.19 3.35
CA GLU A 345 16.25 -16.13 4.53
C GLU A 345 14.96 -16.92 4.30
N LEU A 346 14.32 -16.72 3.15
CA LEU A 346 13.12 -17.45 2.77
C LEU A 346 13.37 -18.97 2.69
N CYS A 347 14.50 -19.40 2.12
CA CYS A 347 14.88 -20.82 2.11
C CYS A 347 15.03 -21.38 3.53
N SER A 348 15.72 -20.66 4.41
CA SER A 348 15.88 -21.08 5.80
C SER A 348 14.54 -21.14 6.53
N GLN A 349 13.61 -20.22 6.27
CA GLN A 349 12.28 -20.21 6.88
C GLN A 349 11.42 -21.38 6.37
N LEU A 350 11.44 -21.65 5.06
CA LEU A 350 10.74 -22.81 4.46
C LEU A 350 11.25 -24.12 5.06
N ARG A 351 12.57 -24.27 5.25
CA ARG A 351 13.16 -25.49 5.83
C ARG A 351 12.82 -25.75 7.29
N ARG A 352 12.44 -24.72 8.05
CA ARG A 352 11.96 -24.87 9.43
C ARG A 352 10.55 -25.44 9.50
N ILE A 353 9.80 -25.41 8.40
CA ILE A 353 8.46 -25.98 8.31
C ILE A 353 8.59 -27.44 7.90
N SER A 354 8.07 -28.35 8.72
CA SER A 354 8.16 -29.80 8.50
C SER A 354 7.63 -30.25 7.13
N ALA A 355 6.58 -29.60 6.64
CA ALA A 355 5.97 -29.88 5.34
C ALA A 355 6.90 -29.62 4.14
N PHE A 356 7.89 -28.74 4.27
CA PHE A 356 8.82 -28.39 3.18
C PHE A 356 10.23 -28.90 3.41
N LYS A 357 10.45 -29.80 4.38
CA LYS A 357 11.80 -30.30 4.68
C LYS A 357 12.43 -30.98 3.45
N GLU A 358 11.64 -31.74 2.71
CA GLU A 358 12.07 -32.48 1.52
C GLU A 358 11.66 -31.80 0.19
N THR A 359 10.90 -30.71 0.24
CA THR A 359 10.49 -29.99 -0.98
C THR A 359 11.71 -29.36 -1.65
N PRO A 360 11.98 -29.65 -2.92
CA PRO A 360 13.08 -29.05 -3.67
C PRO A 360 12.99 -27.52 -3.69
N LEU A 361 14.04 -26.86 -3.19
CA LEU A 361 14.23 -25.41 -3.25
C LEU A 361 15.36 -25.10 -4.24
N VAL A 362 15.05 -24.29 -5.25
CA VAL A 362 16.02 -23.84 -6.25
C VAL A 362 16.17 -22.33 -6.13
N ILE A 363 17.40 -21.86 -5.88
CA ILE A 363 17.68 -20.43 -5.87
C ILE A 363 17.94 -19.94 -7.31
N LEU A 364 17.26 -18.88 -7.70
CA LEU A 364 17.54 -18.12 -8.92
C LEU A 364 18.48 -16.97 -8.58
N THR A 365 19.58 -16.78 -9.31
CA THR A 365 20.57 -15.73 -9.00
C THR A 365 21.10 -15.04 -10.25
N ALA A 366 21.31 -13.73 -10.21
CA ALA A 366 22.01 -13.00 -11.26
C ALA A 366 23.53 -13.25 -11.28
N ASN A 367 24.11 -13.67 -10.14
CA ASN A 367 25.53 -13.95 -9.99
C ASN A 367 25.74 -15.38 -9.48
N ASP A 368 26.54 -16.16 -10.20
CA ASP A 368 26.73 -17.59 -9.92
C ASP A 368 28.07 -17.88 -9.21
N SER A 369 28.32 -17.13 -8.12
CA SER A 369 29.58 -17.23 -7.37
C SER A 369 29.64 -18.49 -6.49
N VAL A 370 30.85 -19.02 -6.27
CA VAL A 370 31.07 -20.18 -5.38
C VAL A 370 30.59 -19.89 -3.95
N LEU A 371 30.77 -18.66 -3.48
CA LEU A 371 30.32 -18.21 -2.16
C LEU A 371 28.79 -18.21 -2.04
N ASP A 372 28.09 -17.79 -3.08
CA ASP A 372 26.62 -17.79 -3.08
C ASP A 372 26.06 -19.21 -3.07
N ARG A 373 26.68 -20.12 -3.86
CA ARG A 373 26.31 -21.55 -3.84
C ARG A 373 26.49 -22.18 -2.46
N MET A 374 27.58 -21.85 -1.77
CA MET A 374 27.81 -22.33 -0.41
C MET A 374 26.76 -21.79 0.56
N ARG A 375 26.46 -20.49 0.52
CA ARG A 375 25.53 -19.83 1.44
C ARG A 375 24.12 -20.37 1.34
N GLY A 376 23.56 -20.50 0.15
CA GLY A 376 22.20 -21.06 0.05
C GLY A 376 22.15 -22.57 0.26
N LYS A 377 23.25 -23.33 0.09
CA LYS A 377 23.29 -24.73 0.54
C LYS A 377 23.18 -24.79 2.06
N MET A 378 23.85 -23.88 2.78
CA MET A 378 23.69 -23.73 4.22
C MET A 378 22.27 -23.27 4.61
N ALA A 379 21.63 -22.43 3.79
CA ALA A 379 20.23 -22.05 3.95
C ALA A 379 19.22 -23.14 3.56
N GLY A 380 19.70 -24.26 3.00
CA GLY A 380 18.91 -25.45 2.67
C GLY A 380 18.40 -25.55 1.23
N ALA A 381 18.89 -24.73 0.30
CA ALA A 381 18.62 -24.88 -1.13
C ALA A 381 19.24 -26.17 -1.71
N ASN A 382 18.52 -26.83 -2.61
CA ASN A 382 18.96 -28.06 -3.29
C ASN A 382 19.75 -27.78 -4.56
N ALA A 383 19.46 -26.67 -5.25
CA ALA A 383 20.09 -26.30 -6.50
C ALA A 383 20.11 -24.79 -6.71
N TYR A 384 20.87 -24.36 -7.72
CA TYR A 384 20.97 -22.99 -8.17
C TYR A 384 20.78 -22.92 -9.67
N LEU A 385 20.21 -21.81 -10.11
CA LEU A 385 20.08 -21.50 -11.51
C LEU A 385 20.44 -20.03 -11.75
N ALA A 386 21.38 -19.81 -12.67
CA ALA A 386 21.76 -18.46 -13.06
C ALA A 386 20.66 -17.83 -13.93
N LYS A 387 20.37 -16.55 -13.69
CA LYS A 387 19.46 -15.75 -14.49
C LYS A 387 20.23 -15.08 -15.64
N PRO A 388 19.67 -15.03 -16.87
CA PRO A 388 18.40 -15.62 -17.28
C PRO A 388 18.50 -17.15 -17.40
N ALA A 389 17.51 -17.86 -16.86
CA ALA A 389 17.43 -19.31 -16.95
C ALA A 389 16.97 -19.74 -18.33
N THR A 390 17.68 -20.68 -18.96
CA THR A 390 17.24 -21.25 -20.25
C THR A 390 16.12 -22.27 -20.05
N THR A 391 15.27 -22.44 -21.06
CA THR A 391 14.18 -23.43 -21.06
C THR A 391 14.70 -24.83 -20.75
N GLU A 392 15.83 -25.24 -21.34
CA GLU A 392 16.44 -26.55 -21.12
C GLU A 392 16.86 -26.77 -19.66
N GLN A 393 17.40 -25.72 -19.01
CA GLN A 393 17.79 -25.81 -17.61
C GLN A 393 16.59 -25.92 -16.67
N ILE A 394 15.50 -25.20 -16.94
CA ILE A 394 14.25 -25.26 -16.17
C ILE A 394 13.64 -26.66 -16.32
N LEU A 395 13.51 -27.16 -17.55
CA LEU A 395 12.98 -28.49 -17.83
C LEU A 395 13.84 -29.59 -17.17
N GLY A 396 15.17 -29.49 -17.23
CA GLY A 396 16.07 -30.45 -16.59
C GLY A 396 15.94 -30.50 -15.07
N LEU A 397 15.57 -29.39 -14.42
CA LEU A 397 15.26 -29.37 -12.99
C LEU A 397 13.88 -29.99 -12.69
N LEU A 398 12.87 -29.70 -13.52
CA LEU A 398 11.54 -30.28 -13.40
C LEU A 398 11.60 -31.81 -13.58
N ASP A 399 12.30 -32.32 -14.59
CA ASP A 399 12.44 -33.75 -14.82
C ASP A 399 13.18 -34.47 -13.68
N ARG A 400 14.19 -33.80 -13.09
CA ARG A 400 14.97 -34.35 -11.98
C ARG A 400 14.14 -34.52 -10.71
N TRP A 401 13.32 -33.53 -10.39
CA TRP A 401 12.68 -33.41 -9.07
C TRP A 401 11.18 -33.71 -9.09
N LEU A 402 10.52 -33.55 -10.24
CA LEU A 402 9.10 -33.76 -10.46
C LEU A 402 8.84 -34.56 -11.75
N PRO A 403 9.40 -35.78 -11.91
CA PRO A 403 9.15 -36.57 -13.11
C PRO A 403 7.65 -36.88 -13.24
N LEU A 404 7.02 -36.34 -14.29
CA LEU A 404 5.66 -36.75 -14.64
C LEU A 404 5.72 -38.19 -15.13
N LYS A 405 4.85 -39.07 -14.61
CA LYS A 405 4.69 -40.42 -15.15
C LYS A 405 4.19 -40.28 -16.58
N LYS A 406 5.04 -40.61 -17.55
CA LYS A 406 4.70 -40.67 -18.97
C LYS A 406 3.72 -41.79 -19.25
#